data_AF-A0A4Y6KXL6-F1
#
_entry.id   AF-A0A4Y6KXL6-F1
#
_cell.length_a   1.000
_cell.length_b   1.000
_cell.length_c   1.000
_cell.angle_alpha   90.00
_cell.angle_beta   90.00
_cell.angle_gamma   90.00
#
_symmetry.space_group_name_H-M   'P 1'
#
loop_
_entity.id
_entity.type
_entity.pdbx_description
1 polymer ?
#
loop_
_entity_poly.entity_id
_entity_poly.type
_entity_poly.pdbx_seq_one_letter_code
_entity_poly.pdbx_strand_id
1 'polypeptide(L)'
;MSARPAVTLLCLLFALAVPSVHAADSAAASTGITDAERSSRLKDEAKALRDEAEATFLATEPKCYAHVLVNRCIDQAKQERLATIKRARALEAEARKLDLAERQRAAAQTGRRTTDAPLSPSAPSTDDKAVVQPTPEAEVTRGERASSLERAEAEARAARAARDAERAGQRSAAEAEAAARAEQAARDRARYDERLREYEEKKARESSGR
;
A
#
# COMPACT_ATOMS: atom_id res chain seq x y z
N MET A 1 38.56 -57.62 18.36
CA MET A 1 39.60 -56.59 18.54
C MET A 1 38.94 -55.24 18.48
N SER A 2 39.15 -54.47 19.54
CA SER A 2 38.89 -53.04 19.77
C SER A 2 37.61 -52.41 19.24
N ALA A 3 36.67 -52.30 20.18
CA ALA A 3 35.62 -51.31 20.21
C ALA A 3 36.17 -49.91 20.61
N ARG A 4 35.28 -48.92 20.52
CA ARG A 4 35.09 -47.76 21.42
C ARG A 4 35.46 -46.35 20.91
N PRO A 5 34.74 -45.34 21.43
CA PRO A 5 34.14 -44.25 20.67
C PRO A 5 34.70 -42.88 21.10
N ALA A 6 34.78 -41.94 20.17
CA ALA A 6 35.20 -40.56 20.45
C ALA A 6 34.08 -39.55 20.15
N VAL A 7 32.85 -39.90 20.55
CA VAL A 7 31.75 -38.95 20.72
C VAL A 7 31.47 -38.91 22.21
N THR A 8 32.29 -38.18 22.98
CA THR A 8 32.03 -37.71 24.37
C THR A 8 33.33 -37.21 25.01
N LEU A 9 33.91 -36.10 24.55
CA LEU A 9 34.82 -35.30 25.39
C LEU A 9 35.06 -33.87 24.85
N LEU A 10 34.02 -33.20 24.36
CA LEU A 10 34.09 -31.76 24.05
C LEU A 10 32.80 -31.04 24.46
N CYS A 11 32.23 -31.43 25.61
CA CYS A 11 31.03 -30.83 26.18
C CYS A 11 31.22 -30.32 27.61
N LEU A 12 32.46 -30.09 28.08
CA LEU A 12 32.71 -29.74 29.49
C LEU A 12 33.74 -28.62 29.72
N LEU A 13 33.95 -27.74 28.73
CA LEU A 13 34.84 -26.57 28.87
C LEU A 13 34.26 -25.25 28.34
N PHE A 14 32.94 -25.14 28.16
CA PHE A 14 32.27 -23.88 27.80
C PHE A 14 31.10 -23.55 28.72
N ALA A 15 31.27 -23.84 30.00
CA ALA A 15 30.37 -23.43 31.07
C ALA A 15 31.19 -22.71 32.15
N LEU A 16 31.59 -21.47 31.87
CA LEU A 16 31.98 -20.41 32.84
C LEU A 16 32.54 -19.19 32.08
N ALA A 17 31.70 -18.50 31.31
CA ALA A 17 31.95 -17.13 30.89
C ALA A 17 30.61 -16.48 30.52
N VAL A 18 29.82 -16.15 31.54
CA VAL A 18 28.76 -15.15 31.41
C VAL A 18 29.38 -13.80 31.71
N PRO A 19 29.52 -12.89 30.73
CA PRO A 19 29.39 -11.48 30.99
C PRO A 19 27.99 -11.07 30.57
N SER A 20 27.13 -10.88 31.58
CA SER A 20 25.94 -10.05 31.47
C SER A 20 26.40 -8.60 31.31
N VAL A 21 26.58 -8.10 30.09
CA VAL A 21 26.65 -6.65 29.87
C VAL A 21 26.02 -6.32 28.52
N HIS A 22 24.88 -5.63 28.61
CA HIS A 22 24.32 -4.82 27.54
C HIS A 22 25.36 -3.77 27.13
N ALA A 23 26.02 -3.96 25.99
CA ALA A 23 26.86 -2.93 25.38
C ALA A 23 27.00 -3.17 23.87
N ALA A 24 25.87 -3.15 23.16
CA ALA A 24 25.86 -3.04 21.70
C ALA A 24 25.52 -1.60 21.23
N ASP A 25 25.58 -0.61 22.13
CA ASP A 25 25.32 0.81 21.81
C ASP A 25 26.61 1.65 21.65
N SER A 26 27.79 1.10 21.90
CA SER A 26 29.05 1.86 21.81
C SER A 26 29.82 1.69 20.50
N ALA A 27 29.35 0.84 19.57
CA ALA A 27 29.96 0.73 18.23
C ALA A 27 29.60 1.90 17.30
N ALA A 28 28.67 2.79 17.70
CA ALA A 28 28.35 4.01 16.95
C ALA A 28 29.32 5.17 17.24
N ALA A 29 30.17 5.08 18.28
CA ALA A 29 31.04 6.17 18.70
C ALA A 29 32.41 6.21 17.97
N SER A 30 32.74 5.24 17.11
CA SER A 30 34.05 5.16 16.43
C SER A 30 34.07 5.67 14.99
N THR A 31 32.98 6.26 14.52
CA THR A 31 32.92 7.06 13.30
C THR A 31 32.31 8.38 13.72
N GLY A 32 33.01 9.50 13.55
CA GLY A 32 32.53 10.84 13.92
C GLY A 32 31.31 11.32 13.10
N ILE A 33 30.49 10.40 12.62
CA ILE A 33 29.26 10.63 11.89
C ILE A 33 28.16 10.81 12.92
N THR A 34 27.53 11.97 12.91
CA THR A 34 26.39 12.28 13.76
C THR A 34 25.17 11.43 13.38
N ASP A 35 24.25 11.21 14.33
CA ASP A 35 22.99 10.50 14.03
C ASP A 35 22.19 11.18 12.92
N ALA A 36 22.28 12.51 12.82
CA ALA A 36 21.67 13.30 11.76
C ALA A 36 22.26 12.96 10.38
N GLU A 37 23.59 12.88 10.26
CA GLU A 37 24.27 12.46 9.02
C GLU A 37 23.94 11.01 8.67
N ARG A 38 23.87 10.13 9.66
CA ARG A 38 23.47 8.73 9.44
C ARG A 38 22.02 8.63 8.95
N SER A 39 21.11 9.40 9.55
CA SER A 39 19.71 9.50 9.11
C SER A 39 19.61 10.03 7.68
N SER A 40 20.37 11.07 7.33
CA SER A 40 20.41 11.60 5.96
C SER A 40 20.85 10.54 4.95
N ARG A 41 21.94 9.83 5.23
CA ARG A 41 22.44 8.76 4.34
C ARG A 41 21.40 7.66 4.12
N LEU A 42 20.72 7.23 5.19
CA LEU A 42 19.65 6.22 5.09
C LEU A 42 18.47 6.71 4.24
N LYS A 43 18.12 8.00 4.33
CA LYS A 43 17.08 8.61 3.48
C LYS A 43 17.50 8.68 2.02
N ASP A 44 18.75 9.06 1.75
CA ASP A 44 19.29 9.13 0.40
C ASP A 44 19.36 7.74 -0.25
N GLU A 45 19.82 6.73 0.49
CA GLU A 45 19.84 5.34 0.04
C GLU A 45 18.42 4.80 -0.20
N ALA A 46 17.48 5.06 0.71
CA ALA A 46 16.09 4.68 0.52
C ALA A 46 15.48 5.33 -0.72
N LYS A 47 15.78 6.63 -0.96
CA LYS A 47 15.34 7.34 -2.16
C LYS A 47 15.92 6.70 -3.41
N ALA A 48 17.23 6.43 -3.42
CA ALA A 48 17.89 5.78 -4.55
C ALA A 48 17.25 4.42 -4.88
N LEU A 49 16.95 3.60 -3.88
CA LEU A 49 16.27 2.31 -4.09
C LEU A 49 14.86 2.45 -4.66
N ARG A 50 14.12 3.51 -4.29
CA ARG A 50 12.78 3.76 -4.84
C ARG A 50 12.87 4.20 -6.29
N ASP A 51 13.79 5.11 -6.59
CA ASP A 51 14.02 5.61 -7.94
C ASP A 51 14.52 4.47 -8.85
N GLU A 52 15.39 3.60 -8.36
CA GLU A 52 15.85 2.38 -9.07
C GLU A 52 14.71 1.40 -9.32
N ALA A 53 13.88 1.12 -8.31
CA ALA A 53 12.73 0.22 -8.45
C ALA A 53 11.74 0.72 -9.50
N GLU A 54 11.52 2.03 -9.54
CA GLU A 54 10.65 2.67 -10.54
C GLU A 54 11.26 2.60 -11.93
N ALA A 55 12.53 2.99 -12.08
CA ALA A 55 13.23 2.96 -13.35
C ALA A 55 13.28 1.54 -13.94
N THR A 56 13.54 0.55 -13.10
CA THR A 56 13.58 -0.87 -13.50
C THR A 56 12.21 -1.34 -13.98
N PHE A 57 11.14 -1.00 -13.24
CA PHE A 57 9.78 -1.36 -13.63
C PHE A 57 9.38 -0.70 -14.96
N LEU A 58 9.60 0.61 -15.10
CA LEU A 58 9.30 1.37 -16.32
C LEU A 58 10.08 0.86 -17.54
N ALA A 59 11.31 0.38 -17.35
CA ALA A 59 12.10 -0.24 -18.41
C ALA A 59 11.66 -1.67 -18.76
N THR A 60 10.98 -2.36 -17.84
CA THR A 60 10.62 -3.79 -17.97
C THR A 60 9.19 -3.97 -18.46
N GLU A 61 8.24 -3.16 -17.97
CA GLU A 61 6.83 -3.20 -18.35
C GLU A 61 6.58 -3.17 -19.87
N PRO A 62 7.20 -2.30 -20.69
CA PRO A 62 6.98 -2.30 -22.14
C PRO A 62 7.46 -3.60 -22.80
N LYS A 63 8.52 -4.23 -22.26
CA LYS A 63 9.05 -5.50 -22.77
C LYS A 63 8.09 -6.65 -22.49
N CYS A 64 7.33 -6.60 -21.39
CA CYS A 64 6.36 -7.63 -21.04
C CYS A 64 5.26 -7.84 -22.10
N TYR A 65 4.89 -6.80 -22.86
CA TYR A 65 3.88 -6.91 -23.92
C TYR A 65 4.33 -7.76 -25.12
N ALA A 66 5.64 -8.03 -25.28
CA ALA A 66 6.15 -8.93 -26.31
C ALA A 66 6.07 -10.42 -25.90
N HIS A 67 5.75 -10.73 -24.65
CA HIS A 67 5.69 -12.11 -24.16
C HIS A 67 4.30 -12.72 -24.36
N VAL A 68 4.24 -14.04 -24.56
CA VAL A 68 2.96 -14.79 -24.65
C VAL A 68 2.16 -14.70 -23.35
N LEU A 69 2.84 -14.69 -22.20
CA LEU A 69 2.22 -14.57 -20.87
C LEU A 69 2.40 -13.16 -20.29
N VAL A 70 1.88 -12.15 -20.98
CA VAL A 70 2.00 -10.73 -20.60
C VAL A 70 1.67 -10.49 -19.12
N ASN A 71 0.51 -10.98 -18.66
CA ASN A 71 0.05 -10.75 -17.29
C ASN A 71 1.03 -11.31 -16.25
N ARG A 72 1.55 -12.53 -16.49
CA ARG A 72 2.53 -13.16 -15.60
C ARG A 72 3.83 -12.35 -15.55
N CYS A 73 4.30 -11.84 -16.68
CA CYS A 73 5.49 -10.99 -16.75
C CYS A 73 5.30 -9.69 -15.95
N ILE A 74 4.17 -9.00 -16.16
CA ILE A 74 3.86 -7.75 -15.46
C ILE A 74 3.75 -8.00 -13.95
N ASP A 75 3.11 -9.10 -13.54
CA ASP A 75 2.99 -9.44 -12.13
C ASP A 75 4.35 -9.71 -11.48
N GLN A 76 5.25 -10.41 -12.17
CA GLN A 76 6.62 -10.61 -11.70
C GLN A 76 7.37 -9.29 -11.54
N ALA A 77 7.31 -8.40 -12.55
CA ALA A 77 7.93 -7.08 -12.49
C ALA A 77 7.37 -6.23 -11.34
N LYS A 78 6.05 -6.30 -11.07
CA LYS A 78 5.41 -5.65 -9.92
C LYS A 78 5.92 -6.22 -8.59
N GLN A 79 6.06 -7.54 -8.48
CA GLN A 79 6.57 -8.17 -7.25
C GLN A 79 8.01 -7.75 -6.95
N GLU A 80 8.86 -7.69 -7.97
CA GLU A 80 10.25 -7.21 -7.85
C GLU A 80 10.30 -5.75 -7.41
N ARG A 81 9.52 -4.88 -8.05
CA ARG A 81 9.37 -3.46 -7.64
C ARG A 81 8.92 -3.35 -6.18
N LEU A 82 7.90 -4.10 -5.78
CA LEU A 82 7.39 -4.09 -4.41
C LEU A 82 8.43 -4.58 -3.39
N ALA A 83 9.23 -5.61 -3.73
CA ALA A 83 10.30 -6.11 -2.87
C ALA A 83 11.38 -5.03 -2.64
N THR A 84 11.78 -4.30 -3.68
CA THR A 84 12.74 -3.19 -3.55
C THR A 84 12.16 -2.01 -2.76
N ILE A 85 10.90 -1.63 -3.01
CA ILE A 85 10.22 -0.59 -2.22
C ILE A 85 10.12 -0.97 -0.74
N LYS A 86 9.86 -2.24 -0.40
CA LYS A 86 9.85 -2.70 1.00
C LYS A 86 11.20 -2.52 1.67
N ARG A 87 12.31 -2.82 0.97
CA ARG A 87 13.68 -2.56 1.46
C ARG A 87 13.92 -1.07 1.71
N ALA A 88 13.54 -0.22 0.76
CA ALA A 88 13.63 1.23 0.94
C ALA A 88 12.84 1.72 2.17
N ARG A 89 11.61 1.22 2.38
CA ARG A 89 10.79 1.58 3.55
C ARG A 89 11.40 1.15 4.87
N ALA A 90 12.16 0.05 4.91
CA ALA A 90 12.88 -0.38 6.10
C ALA A 90 13.98 0.64 6.46
N LEU A 91 14.76 1.08 5.48
CA LEU A 91 15.78 2.13 5.67
C LEU A 91 15.15 3.47 6.11
N GLU A 92 14.03 3.88 5.51
CA GLU A 92 13.32 5.08 5.96
C GLU A 92 12.83 4.95 7.41
N ALA A 93 12.39 3.75 7.83
CA ALA A 93 11.94 3.50 9.19
C ALA A 93 13.11 3.59 10.19
N GLU A 94 14.30 3.13 9.82
CA GLU A 94 15.52 3.30 10.60
C GLU A 94 15.92 4.76 10.73
N ALA A 95 15.90 5.51 9.61
CA ALA A 95 16.16 6.95 9.63
C ALA A 95 15.17 7.70 10.55
N ARG A 96 13.88 7.35 10.51
CA ARG A 96 12.85 7.93 11.38
C ARG A 96 13.11 7.65 12.87
N LYS A 97 13.67 6.48 13.22
CA LYS A 97 14.04 6.17 14.61
C LYS A 97 15.17 7.07 15.10
N LEU A 98 16.18 7.32 14.25
CA LEU A 98 17.28 8.22 14.58
C LEU A 98 16.80 9.66 14.79
N ASP A 99 15.98 10.17 13.85
CA ASP A 99 15.39 11.51 13.97
C ASP A 99 14.57 11.68 15.25
N LEU A 100 13.78 10.66 15.61
CA LEU A 100 12.96 10.67 16.81
C LEU A 100 13.82 10.66 18.07
N ALA A 101 14.88 9.84 18.10
CA ALA A 101 15.81 9.81 19.22
C ALA A 101 16.54 11.16 19.40
N GLU A 102 16.93 11.82 18.31
CA GLU A 102 17.53 13.16 18.35
C GLU A 102 16.55 14.21 18.88
N ARG A 103 15.30 14.21 18.40
CA ARG A 103 14.24 15.10 18.91
C ARG A 103 13.98 14.89 20.39
N GLN A 104 13.99 13.65 20.86
CA GLN A 104 13.83 13.33 22.28
C GLN A 104 15.00 13.85 23.12
N ARG A 105 16.24 13.74 22.62
CA ARG A 105 17.42 14.33 23.28
C ARG A 105 17.33 15.85 23.35
N ALA A 106 16.94 16.51 22.26
CA ALA A 106 16.75 17.96 22.24
C ALA A 106 15.63 18.43 23.19
N ALA A 107 14.51 17.70 23.26
CA ALA A 107 13.44 17.96 24.21
C ALA A 107 13.90 17.81 25.67
N ALA A 108 14.68 16.78 25.98
CA ALA A 108 15.26 16.59 27.30
C ALA A 108 16.21 17.72 27.71
N GLN A 109 17.01 18.26 26.78
CA GLN A 109 17.92 19.38 27.02
C GLN A 109 17.19 20.70 27.28
N THR A 110 16.04 20.91 26.63
CA THR A 110 15.21 22.12 26.84
C THR A 110 14.33 22.04 28.09
N GLY A 111 14.40 20.93 28.85
CA GLY A 111 13.61 20.71 30.07
C GLY A 111 12.12 20.44 29.80
N ARG A 112 11.68 20.47 28.54
CA ARG A 112 10.29 20.31 28.13
C ARG A 112 9.97 18.82 28.07
N ARG A 113 9.41 18.29 29.16
CA ARG A 113 8.92 16.90 29.17
C ARG A 113 7.60 16.84 28.41
N THR A 114 7.30 15.70 27.79
CA THR A 114 5.99 15.45 27.16
C THR A 114 4.83 15.62 28.16
N THR A 115 5.13 15.57 29.46
CA THR A 115 4.22 15.78 30.59
C THR A 115 4.02 17.25 30.97
N ASP A 116 4.75 18.20 30.40
CA ASP A 116 4.58 19.64 30.68
C ASP A 116 3.40 20.25 29.92
N ALA A 117 2.82 19.50 28.97
CA ALA A 117 1.54 19.86 28.38
C ALA A 117 0.42 19.56 29.39
N PRO A 118 -0.49 20.51 29.68
CA PRO A 118 -1.66 20.23 30.53
C PRO A 118 -2.44 19.04 29.95
N LEU A 119 -2.47 17.93 30.67
CA LEU A 119 -3.19 16.71 30.27
C LEU A 119 -4.71 16.86 30.50
N SER A 120 -5.10 17.84 31.31
CA SER A 120 -6.48 18.21 31.56
C SER A 120 -6.78 19.54 30.90
N PRO A 121 -7.93 19.68 30.22
CA PRO A 121 -8.38 21.00 29.76
C PRO A 121 -8.50 21.92 30.96
N SER A 122 -8.06 23.17 30.81
CA SER A 122 -8.26 24.19 31.83
C SER A 122 -9.75 24.35 32.12
N ALA A 123 -10.12 24.46 33.40
CA ALA A 123 -11.50 24.71 33.77
C ALA A 123 -11.98 26.03 33.13
N PRO A 124 -13.23 26.10 32.63
CA PRO A 124 -13.78 27.35 32.12
C PRO A 124 -13.75 28.41 33.22
N SER A 125 -13.27 29.61 32.87
CA SER A 125 -13.26 30.74 33.81
C SER A 125 -14.68 31.07 34.23
N THR A 126 -14.94 31.23 35.52
CA THR A 126 -16.25 31.61 36.09
C THR A 126 -16.52 33.11 36.04
N ASP A 127 -15.68 33.85 35.32
CA ASP A 127 -15.79 35.30 35.20
C ASP A 127 -16.79 35.65 34.09
N ASP A 128 -18.01 36.04 34.46
CA ASP A 128 -19.09 36.41 33.53
C ASP A 128 -18.71 37.60 32.61
N LYS A 129 -17.63 38.33 32.93
CA LYS A 129 -17.07 39.39 32.08
C LYS A 129 -16.23 38.85 30.91
N ALA A 130 -15.93 37.56 30.86
CA ALA A 130 -15.17 36.92 29.79
C ALA A 130 -16.04 36.46 28.60
N VAL A 131 -17.32 36.81 28.57
CA VAL A 131 -18.19 36.54 27.41
C VAL A 131 -17.80 37.48 26.27
N VAL A 132 -16.95 36.97 25.37
CA VAL A 132 -16.57 37.65 24.14
C VAL A 132 -17.80 37.71 23.23
N GLN A 133 -18.39 38.89 23.11
CA GLN A 133 -19.47 39.11 22.17
C GLN A 133 -18.95 38.99 20.74
N PRO A 134 -19.62 38.23 19.86
CA PRO A 134 -19.18 38.09 18.48
C PRO A 134 -19.16 39.45 17.79
N THR A 135 -18.05 39.75 17.12
CA THR A 135 -17.94 40.97 16.32
C THR A 135 -18.68 40.78 14.98
N PRO A 136 -19.10 41.86 14.31
CA PRO A 136 -19.72 41.78 12.99
C PRO A 136 -18.86 41.00 11.96
N GLU A 137 -17.54 41.12 12.02
CA GLU A 137 -16.60 40.40 11.14
C GLU A 137 -16.62 38.87 11.39
N ALA A 138 -16.84 38.46 12.65
CA ALA A 138 -17.00 37.06 13.00
C ALA A 138 -18.33 36.49 12.51
N GLU A 139 -19.36 37.32 12.35
CA GLU A 139 -20.63 36.92 11.72
C GLU A 139 -20.50 36.77 10.22
N VAL A 140 -19.81 37.70 9.55
CA VAL A 140 -19.48 37.58 8.11
C VAL A 140 -18.71 36.29 7.85
N THR A 141 -17.67 36.03 8.64
CA THR A 141 -16.87 34.80 8.53
C THR A 141 -17.73 33.54 8.75
N ARG A 142 -18.69 33.57 9.69
CA ARG A 142 -19.62 32.45 9.92
C ARG A 142 -20.57 32.26 8.73
N GLY A 143 -21.09 33.33 8.15
CA GLY A 143 -21.91 33.29 6.94
C GLY A 143 -21.16 32.72 5.74
N GLU A 144 -19.92 33.15 5.53
CA GLU A 144 -19.06 32.62 4.47
C GLU A 144 -18.81 31.12 4.64
N ARG A 145 -18.50 30.67 5.87
CA ARG A 145 -18.33 29.24 6.18
C ARG A 145 -19.61 28.44 5.99
N ALA A 146 -20.77 28.97 6.38
CA ALA A 146 -22.05 28.31 6.14
C ALA A 146 -22.29 28.15 4.62
N SER A 147 -22.07 29.23 3.85
CA SER A 147 -22.23 29.20 2.40
C SER A 147 -21.27 28.24 1.69
N SER A 148 -20.04 28.09 2.21
CA SER A 148 -19.05 27.20 1.62
C SER A 148 -19.36 25.74 1.94
N LEU A 149 -19.87 25.46 3.14
CA LEU A 149 -20.37 24.14 3.51
C LEU A 149 -21.57 23.73 2.65
N GLU A 150 -22.56 24.62 2.47
CA GLU A 150 -23.72 24.34 1.61
C GLU A 150 -23.31 24.04 0.16
N ARG A 151 -22.38 24.82 -0.39
CA ARG A 151 -21.82 24.56 -1.73
C ARG A 151 -21.09 23.22 -1.80
N ALA A 152 -20.22 22.95 -0.84
CA ALA A 152 -19.48 21.68 -0.77
C ALA A 152 -20.43 20.47 -0.63
N GLU A 153 -21.51 20.60 0.14
CA GLU A 153 -22.53 19.56 0.26
C GLU A 153 -23.30 19.35 -1.05
N ALA A 154 -23.67 20.43 -1.74
CA ALA A 154 -24.35 20.35 -3.03
C ALA A 154 -23.46 19.68 -4.09
N GLU A 155 -22.19 20.07 -4.16
CA GLU A 155 -21.18 19.46 -5.03
C GLU A 155 -20.98 17.98 -4.69
N ALA A 156 -20.88 17.62 -3.41
CA ALA A 156 -20.72 16.24 -2.98
C ALA A 156 -21.95 15.38 -3.33
N ARG A 157 -23.17 15.94 -3.22
CA ARG A 157 -24.42 15.27 -3.64
C ARG A 157 -24.44 15.08 -5.16
N ALA A 158 -24.12 16.11 -5.93
CA ALA A 158 -24.05 16.03 -7.39
C ALA A 158 -23.00 15.01 -7.86
N ALA A 159 -21.82 14.98 -7.25
CA ALA A 159 -20.77 14.03 -7.57
C ALA A 159 -21.16 12.58 -7.25
N ARG A 160 -21.91 12.35 -6.16
CA ARG A 160 -22.47 11.01 -5.87
C ARG A 160 -23.51 10.61 -6.93
N ALA A 161 -24.45 11.49 -7.23
CA ALA A 161 -25.48 11.23 -8.24
C ALA A 161 -24.87 10.93 -9.63
N ALA A 162 -23.83 11.67 -10.03
CA ALA A 162 -23.12 11.43 -11.29
C ALA A 162 -22.45 10.04 -11.32
N ARG A 163 -21.75 9.64 -10.25
CA ARG A 163 -21.13 8.31 -10.16
C ARG A 163 -22.18 7.19 -10.14
N ASP A 164 -23.31 7.40 -9.49
CA ASP A 164 -24.39 6.41 -9.44
C ASP A 164 -25.06 6.25 -10.81
N ALA A 165 -25.26 7.35 -11.54
CA ALA A 165 -25.75 7.33 -12.92
C ALA A 165 -24.76 6.63 -13.86
N GLU A 166 -23.45 6.91 -13.73
CA GLU A 166 -22.42 6.23 -14.52
C GLU A 166 -22.42 4.72 -14.26
N ARG A 167 -22.42 4.30 -12.98
CA ARG A 167 -22.49 2.88 -12.62
C ARG A 167 -23.77 2.22 -13.11
N ALA A 168 -24.89 2.92 -13.10
CA ALA A 168 -26.14 2.42 -13.65
C ALA A 168 -26.05 2.22 -15.16
N GLY A 169 -25.44 3.17 -15.89
CA GLY A 169 -25.18 3.04 -17.33
C GLY A 169 -24.21 1.89 -17.66
N GLN A 170 -23.17 1.70 -16.85
CA GLN A 170 -22.24 0.57 -17.01
C GLN A 170 -22.95 -0.78 -16.79
N ARG A 171 -23.82 -0.89 -15.78
CA ARG A 171 -24.61 -2.10 -15.55
C ARG A 171 -25.55 -2.40 -16.72
N SER A 172 -26.29 -1.41 -17.21
CA SER A 172 -27.20 -1.62 -18.33
C SER A 172 -26.47 -1.98 -19.62
N ALA A 173 -25.30 -1.37 -19.89
CA ALA A 173 -24.46 -1.73 -21.02
C ALA A 173 -23.94 -3.17 -20.92
N ALA A 174 -23.47 -3.59 -19.73
CA ALA A 174 -23.00 -4.95 -19.50
C ALA A 174 -24.13 -5.99 -19.63
N GLU A 175 -25.33 -5.67 -19.16
CA GLU A 175 -26.52 -6.52 -19.33
C GLU A 175 -26.91 -6.65 -20.81
N ALA A 176 -26.90 -5.55 -21.56
CA ALA A 176 -27.17 -5.55 -22.99
C ALA A 176 -26.12 -6.37 -23.78
N GLU A 177 -24.84 -6.24 -23.44
CA GLU A 177 -23.76 -7.02 -24.05
C GLU A 177 -23.88 -8.52 -23.70
N ALA A 178 -24.23 -8.84 -22.45
CA ALA A 178 -24.47 -10.22 -22.03
C ALA A 178 -25.67 -10.84 -22.78
N ALA A 179 -26.76 -10.09 -22.95
CA ALA A 179 -27.92 -10.50 -23.73
C ALA A 179 -27.55 -10.74 -25.21
N ALA A 180 -26.80 -9.82 -25.82
CA ALA A 180 -26.33 -9.97 -27.20
C ALA A 180 -25.45 -11.22 -27.38
N ARG A 181 -24.54 -11.48 -26.42
CA ARG A 181 -23.72 -12.70 -26.44
C ARG A 181 -24.55 -13.97 -26.27
N ALA A 182 -25.57 -13.94 -25.42
CA ALA A 182 -26.48 -15.07 -25.24
C ALA A 182 -27.29 -15.37 -26.52
N GLU A 183 -27.80 -14.32 -27.19
CA GLU A 183 -28.48 -14.46 -28.48
C GLU A 183 -27.56 -15.02 -29.56
N GLN A 184 -26.33 -14.50 -29.64
CA GLN A 184 -25.35 -14.99 -30.62
C GLN A 184 -25.05 -16.47 -30.38
N ALA A 185 -24.79 -16.86 -29.13
CA ALA A 185 -24.57 -18.26 -28.79
C ALA A 185 -25.77 -19.16 -29.12
N ALA A 186 -27.00 -18.67 -28.95
CA ALA A 186 -28.21 -19.40 -29.35
C ALA A 186 -28.30 -19.58 -30.87
N ARG A 187 -27.98 -18.54 -31.65
CA ARG A 187 -27.94 -18.61 -33.12
C ARG A 187 -26.87 -19.57 -33.61
N ASP A 188 -25.68 -19.54 -32.99
CA ASP A 188 -24.58 -20.42 -33.34
C ASP A 188 -24.90 -21.90 -33.05
N ARG A 189 -25.54 -22.17 -31.91
CA ARG A 189 -26.05 -23.53 -31.59
C ARG A 189 -27.07 -24.00 -32.62
N ALA A 190 -28.06 -23.16 -32.96
CA ALA A 190 -29.07 -23.51 -33.95
C ALA A 190 -28.45 -23.84 -35.32
N ARG A 191 -27.47 -23.03 -35.77
CA ARG A 191 -26.72 -23.30 -37.01
C ARG A 191 -25.93 -24.61 -36.94
N TYR A 192 -25.31 -24.90 -35.80
CA TYR A 192 -24.56 -26.14 -35.61
C TYR A 192 -25.49 -27.37 -35.65
N ASP A 193 -26.63 -27.30 -34.96
CA ASP A 193 -27.63 -28.37 -34.92
C ASP A 193 -28.28 -28.62 -36.29
N GLU A 194 -28.47 -27.58 -37.09
CA GLU A 194 -28.89 -27.70 -38.50
C GLU A 194 -27.85 -28.44 -39.34
N ARG A 195 -26.58 -28.01 -39.30
CA ARG A 195 -25.48 -28.70 -40.01
C ARG A 195 -25.32 -30.15 -39.60
N LEU A 196 -25.53 -30.46 -38.32
CA LEU A 196 -25.46 -31.84 -37.82
C LEU A 196 -26.56 -32.70 -38.43
N ARG A 197 -27.81 -32.19 -38.46
CA ARG A 197 -28.94 -32.87 -39.11
C ARG A 197 -28.69 -33.11 -40.59
N GLU A 198 -28.22 -32.11 -41.32
CA GLU A 198 -27.88 -32.26 -42.75
C GLU A 198 -26.81 -33.34 -42.98
N TYR A 199 -25.80 -33.38 -42.11
CA TYR A 199 -24.74 -34.40 -42.18
C TYR A 199 -25.28 -35.81 -41.90
N GLU A 200 -26.13 -35.96 -40.88
CA GLU A 200 -26.78 -37.23 -40.54
C GLU A 200 -27.72 -37.71 -41.66
N GLU A 201 -28.52 -36.82 -42.24
CA GLU A 201 -29.38 -37.13 -43.39
C GLU A 201 -28.57 -37.55 -44.61
N LYS A 202 -27.48 -36.84 -44.91
CA LYS A 202 -26.58 -37.19 -46.02
C LYS A 202 -25.97 -38.58 -45.81
N LYS A 203 -25.48 -38.87 -44.60
CA LYS A 203 -24.93 -40.18 -44.24
C LYS A 203 -25.99 -41.29 -44.37
N ALA A 204 -27.22 -41.02 -43.93
CA ALA A 204 -28.33 -41.96 -44.07
C ALA A 204 -28.67 -42.24 -45.54
N ARG A 205 -28.71 -41.22 -46.40
CA ARG A 205 -28.91 -41.36 -47.85
C ARG A 205 -27.79 -42.16 -48.51
N GLU A 206 -26.52 -41.89 -48.17
CA GLU A 206 -25.37 -42.66 -48.66
C GLU A 206 -25.41 -44.13 -48.22
N SER A 207 -25.91 -44.40 -47.01
CA SER A 207 -26.03 -45.78 -46.49
C SER A 207 -27.24 -46.56 -47.03
N SER A 208 -28.32 -45.86 -47.42
CA SER A 208 -29.57 -46.45 -47.94
C SER A 208 -29.63 -46.50 -49.46
N GLY A 209 -28.79 -45.73 -50.16
CA GLY A 209 -28.64 -45.74 -51.62
C GLY A 209 -27.81 -46.92 -52.14
N ARG A 210 -28.23 -48.15 -51.83
CA ARG A 210 -27.81 -49.37 -52.51
C ARG A 210 -28.97 -49.92 -53.32
#